data_AF-A0A2E6JC45-F1
#
_entry.id   AF-A0A2E6JC45-F1
#
_cell.length_a   1.000
_cell.length_b   1.000
_cell.length_c   1.000
_cell.angle_alpha   90.00
_cell.angle_beta   90.00
_cell.angle_gamma   90.00
#
_symmetry.space_group_name_H-M   'P 1'
#
loop_
_entity.id
_entity.type
_entity.pdbx_description
1 polymer ?
#
loop_
_entity_poly.entity_id
_entity_poly.type
_entity_poly.pdbx_seq_one_letter_code
_entity_poly.pdbx_strand_id
1 'polypeptide(L)'
;MIYWILIIALLVDERTVYSDLQILPREQLGLIELRAMYVGLLTAIALFSSLAALYRELRLAGVLFALISNLALAAARGYGMFGETHASALMTELLFAELIAALLALVAFFCMILPARELRTNLRIGK
;
A
#
# COMPACT_ATOMS: atom_id res chain seq x y z
N MET A 1 4.70 -2.61 -6.71
CA MET A 1 6.14 -2.32 -6.90
C MET A 1 6.80 -1.87 -5.60
N ILE A 2 6.28 -0.84 -4.92
CA ILE A 2 6.86 -0.34 -3.64
C ILE A 2 6.98 -1.41 -2.55
N TYR A 3 6.02 -2.33 -2.45
CA TYR A 3 6.05 -3.44 -1.50
C TYR A 3 7.22 -4.40 -1.71
N TRP A 4 7.63 -4.67 -2.96
CA TRP A 4 8.80 -5.48 -3.25
C TRP A 4 10.11 -4.80 -2.80
N ILE A 5 10.19 -3.48 -2.97
CA ILE A 5 11.33 -2.68 -2.50
C ILE A 5 11.42 -2.73 -0.97
N LEU A 6 10.29 -2.58 -0.28
CA LEU A 6 10.23 -2.66 1.18
C LEU A 6 10.61 -4.05 1.70
N ILE A 7 10.19 -5.13 1.03
CA ILE A 7 10.60 -6.50 1.38
C ILE A 7 12.13 -6.63 1.29
N ILE A 8 12.74 -6.16 0.18
CA ILE A 8 14.19 -6.22 0.00
C ILE A 8 14.90 -5.40 1.07
N ALA A 9 14.43 -4.18 1.37
CA ALA A 9 15.00 -3.35 2.43
C ALA A 9 14.96 -4.06 3.80
N LEU A 10 13.82 -4.66 4.16
CA LEU A 10 13.68 -5.43 5.40
C LEU A 10 14.50 -6.72 5.42
N LEU A 11 14.81 -7.28 4.24
CA LEU A 11 15.62 -8.48 4.13
C LEU A 11 17.13 -8.17 4.24
N VAL A 12 17.57 -7.06 3.67
CA VAL A 12 18.99 -6.69 3.59
C VAL A 12 19.46 -6.00 4.87
N ASP A 13 18.70 -5.04 5.38
CA ASP A 13 19.10 -4.25 6.54
C ASP A 13 17.91 -3.86 7.42
N GLU A 14 17.37 -4.86 8.13
CA GLU A 14 16.25 -4.71 9.05
C GLU A 14 16.54 -3.69 10.17
N ARG A 15 17.78 -3.62 10.65
CA ARG A 15 18.13 -2.79 11.81
C ARG A 15 18.08 -1.32 11.45
N THR A 16 18.60 -0.95 10.29
CA THR A 16 18.55 0.43 9.81
C THR A 16 17.11 0.87 9.56
N VAL A 17 16.29 0.00 8.94
CA VAL A 17 14.87 0.31 8.73
C VAL A 17 14.15 0.49 10.07
N TYR A 18 14.30 -0.43 11.01
CA TYR A 18 13.65 -0.30 12.32
C TYR A 18 14.17 0.89 13.13
N SER A 19 15.46 1.21 13.06
CA SER A 19 16.01 2.40 13.72
C SER A 19 15.48 3.69 13.12
N ASP A 20 15.34 3.77 11.80
CA ASP A 20 14.78 4.92 11.11
C ASP A 20 13.28 5.09 11.40
N LEU A 21 12.58 3.99 11.66
CA LEU A 21 11.21 3.99 12.18
C LEU A 21 11.14 4.20 13.71
N GLN A 22 12.26 4.38 14.40
CA GLN A 22 12.36 4.50 15.85
C GLN A 22 11.69 3.34 16.62
N ILE A 23 11.67 2.15 16.01
CA ILE A 23 11.18 0.93 16.65
C ILE A 23 12.34 0.37 17.48
N LEU A 24 12.21 0.44 18.81
CA LEU A 24 13.14 -0.17 19.76
C LEU A 24 12.55 -1.46 20.36
N PRO A 25 12.80 -2.62 19.74
CA PRO A 25 12.40 -3.89 20.31
C PRO A 25 13.27 -4.21 21.53
N ARG A 26 12.61 -4.59 22.64
CA ARG A 26 13.28 -4.97 23.88
C ARG A 26 14.10 -6.25 23.76
N GLU A 27 13.73 -7.15 22.85
CA GLU A 27 14.35 -8.47 22.70
C GLU A 27 14.62 -8.83 21.23
N GLN A 28 15.69 -9.60 20.98
CA GLN A 28 16.04 -10.08 19.65
C GLN A 28 14.95 -10.98 19.03
N LEU A 29 14.23 -11.76 19.84
CA LEU A 29 13.15 -12.61 19.35
C LEU A 29 12.00 -11.75 18.75
N GLY A 30 11.71 -10.62 19.40
CA GLY A 30 10.69 -9.67 18.92
C GLY A 30 11.06 -9.03 17.58
N LEU A 31 12.34 -8.79 17.30
CA LEU A 31 12.79 -8.33 15.97
C LEU A 31 12.51 -9.36 14.87
N ILE A 32 12.81 -10.62 15.16
CA ILE A 32 12.66 -11.73 14.19
C ILE A 32 11.18 -11.94 13.87
N GLU A 33 10.31 -11.95 14.88
CA GLU A 33 8.87 -12.07 14.69
C GLU A 33 8.27 -10.88 13.94
N LEU A 34 8.67 -9.65 14.32
CA LEU A 34 8.22 -8.44 13.65
C LEU A 34 8.62 -8.45 12.17
N ARG A 35 9.85 -8.86 11.86
CA ARG A 35 10.35 -9.02 10.49
C ARG A 35 9.57 -10.07 9.73
N ALA A 36 9.36 -11.25 10.30
CA ALA A 36 8.61 -12.32 9.65
C ALA A 36 7.17 -11.88 9.32
N MET A 37 6.51 -11.17 10.25
CA MET A 37 5.17 -10.62 10.06
C MET A 37 5.15 -9.61 8.90
N TYR A 38 6.05 -8.62 8.91
CA TYR A 38 6.08 -7.59 7.86
C TYR A 38 6.46 -8.17 6.49
N VAL A 39 7.50 -9.02 6.42
CA VAL A 39 7.89 -9.67 5.16
C VAL A 39 6.74 -10.52 4.62
N GLY A 40 6.10 -11.33 5.46
CA GLY A 40 4.96 -12.16 5.06
C GLY A 40 3.79 -11.35 4.53
N LEU A 41 3.38 -10.31 5.26
CA LEU A 41 2.29 -9.42 4.87
C LEU A 41 2.60 -8.67 3.56
N LEU A 42 3.79 -8.07 3.47
CA LEU A 42 4.22 -7.34 2.28
C LEU A 42 4.30 -8.26 1.07
N THR A 43 4.76 -9.51 1.25
CA THR A 43 4.84 -10.51 0.18
C THR A 43 3.46 -10.89 -0.33
N ALA A 44 2.50 -11.14 0.57
CA ALA A 44 1.12 -11.44 0.19
C ALA A 44 0.49 -10.28 -0.60
N ILE A 45 0.66 -9.04 -0.12
CA ILE A 45 0.21 -7.82 -0.79
C ILE A 45 0.86 -7.67 -2.16
N ALA A 46 2.17 -7.89 -2.25
CA ALA A 46 2.92 -7.76 -3.48
C ALA A 46 2.48 -8.80 -4.53
N LEU A 47 2.28 -10.06 -4.12
CA LEU A 47 1.78 -11.13 -4.99
C LEU A 47 0.35 -10.84 -5.47
N PHE A 48 -0.55 -10.46 -4.57
CA PHE A 48 -1.93 -10.12 -4.94
C PHE A 48 -1.98 -8.94 -5.90
N SER A 49 -1.18 -7.89 -5.66
CA SER A 49 -1.09 -6.73 -6.54
C SER A 49 -0.54 -7.11 -7.92
N SER A 50 0.47 -7.98 -7.98
CA SER A 50 0.99 -8.51 -9.25
C SER A 50 -0.08 -9.33 -10.00
N LEU A 51 -0.79 -10.23 -9.31
CA LEU A 51 -1.88 -11.00 -9.92
C LEU A 51 -2.99 -10.09 -10.45
N ALA A 52 -3.39 -9.09 -9.68
CA ALA A 52 -4.41 -8.14 -10.11
C ALA A 52 -3.98 -7.28 -11.33
N ALA A 53 -2.67 -7.03 -11.49
CA ALA A 53 -2.15 -6.35 -12.68
C ALA A 53 -2.20 -7.26 -13.93
N LEU A 54 -1.91 -8.55 -13.77
CA LEU A 54 -1.89 -9.53 -14.87
C LEU A 54 -3.32 -9.91 -15.31
N TYR A 55 -4.22 -10.19 -14.37
CA TYR A 55 -5.55 -10.71 -14.66
C TYR A 55 -6.60 -9.60 -14.70
N ARG A 56 -7.21 -9.39 -15.87
CA ARG A 56 -8.26 -8.37 -16.07
C ARG A 56 -9.43 -8.48 -15.09
N GLU A 57 -9.83 -9.70 -14.75
CA GLU A 57 -10.93 -9.98 -13.83
C GLU A 57 -10.67 -9.47 -12.41
N LEU A 58 -9.39 -9.44 -12.00
CA LEU A 58 -8.96 -9.02 -10.67
C LEU A 58 -8.60 -7.54 -10.60
N ARG A 59 -8.59 -6.80 -11.72
CA ARG A 59 -8.14 -5.40 -11.77
C ARG A 59 -8.93 -4.48 -10.85
N LEU A 60 -10.26 -4.57 -10.88
CA LEU A 60 -11.10 -3.71 -10.04
C LEU A 60 -10.87 -4.02 -8.56
N ALA A 61 -10.81 -5.30 -8.19
CA ALA A 61 -10.51 -5.72 -6.84
C ALA A 61 -9.11 -5.25 -6.39
N GLY A 62 -8.10 -5.36 -7.27
CA GLY A 62 -6.74 -4.90 -6.99
C GLY A 62 -6.64 -3.38 -6.83
N VAL A 63 -7.36 -2.60 -7.63
CA VAL A 63 -7.40 -1.14 -7.51
C VAL A 63 -8.10 -0.72 -6.22
N LEU A 64 -9.24 -1.34 -5.88
CA LEU A 64 -9.93 -1.07 -4.62
C LEU A 64 -9.07 -1.45 -3.42
N PHE A 65 -8.44 -2.62 -3.46
CA PHE A 65 -7.52 -3.05 -2.43
C PHE A 65 -6.36 -2.06 -2.26
N ALA A 66 -5.72 -1.64 -3.36
CA ALA A 66 -4.65 -0.65 -3.32
C ALA A 66 -5.14 0.69 -2.72
N LEU A 67 -6.32 1.17 -3.10
CA LEU A 67 -6.88 2.40 -2.57
C LEU A 67 -7.10 2.31 -1.05
N ILE A 68 -7.80 1.26 -0.61
CA ILE A 68 -8.15 1.06 0.81
C ILE A 68 -6.89 0.85 1.65
N SER A 69 -5.97 -0.01 1.21
CA SER A 69 -4.75 -0.32 1.95
C SER A 69 -3.85 0.91 2.09
N ASN A 70 -3.63 1.69 1.02
CA ASN A 70 -2.79 2.89 1.11
C ASN A 70 -3.44 3.99 1.97
N LEU A 71 -4.77 4.15 1.91
CA LEU A 71 -5.48 5.08 2.81
C LEU A 71 -5.39 4.65 4.27
N ALA A 72 -5.57 3.35 4.55
CA ALA A 72 -5.47 2.81 5.91
C ALA A 72 -4.05 2.98 6.47
N LEU A 73 -3.03 2.71 5.66
CA LEU A 73 -1.63 2.94 6.03
C LEU A 73 -1.34 4.43 6.28
N ALA A 74 -1.80 5.32 5.41
CA ALA A 74 -1.63 6.76 5.57
C ALA A 74 -2.33 7.27 6.84
N ALA A 75 -3.53 6.76 7.13
CA ALA A 75 -4.25 7.09 8.35
C ALA A 75 -3.53 6.57 9.61
N ALA A 76 -3.07 5.32 9.61
CA ALA A 76 -2.32 4.73 10.73
C ALA A 76 -1.01 5.49 10.98
N ARG A 77 -0.29 5.84 9.91
CA ARG A 77 0.96 6.59 10.03
C ARG A 77 0.71 8.05 10.44
N GLY A 78 -0.32 8.68 9.89
CA GLY A 78 -0.76 10.01 10.32
C GLY A 78 -1.14 10.03 11.80
N TYR A 79 -1.85 9.01 12.30
CA TYR A 79 -2.15 8.88 13.72
C TYR A 79 -0.89 8.81 14.58
N GLY A 80 0.09 7.98 14.21
CA GLY A 80 1.38 7.90 14.93
C GLY A 80 2.16 9.22 14.93
N MET A 81 2.17 9.92 13.79
CA MET A 81 2.89 11.20 13.66
C MET A 81 2.24 12.35 14.43
N PHE A 82 0.92 12.51 14.32
CA PHE A 82 0.19 13.66 14.89
C PHE A 82 -0.39 13.40 16.28
N GLY A 83 -0.76 12.16 16.59
CA GLY A 83 -1.35 11.77 17.88
C GLY A 83 -0.29 11.46 18.92
N GLU A 84 0.76 10.72 18.54
CA GLU A 84 1.80 10.28 19.48
C GLU A 84 3.10 11.07 19.36
N THR A 85 3.19 12.07 18.48
CA THR A 85 4.39 12.90 18.21
C THR A 85 5.65 12.12 17.82
N HIS A 86 5.48 10.88 17.32
CA HIS A 86 6.58 10.08 16.78
C HIS A 86 6.67 10.34 15.29
N ALA A 87 7.53 11.28 14.90
CA ALA A 87 7.74 11.64 13.50
C ALA A 87 9.21 11.45 13.12
N SER A 88 9.49 10.42 12.32
CA SER A 88 10.79 10.26 11.67
C SER A 88 10.75 10.75 10.22
N ALA A 89 11.93 11.05 9.66
CA ALA A 89 12.05 11.48 8.25
C ALA A 89 11.48 10.40 7.31
N LEU A 90 11.86 9.15 7.54
CA LEU A 90 11.37 7.99 6.79
C LEU A 90 9.84 7.83 6.92
N MET A 91 9.28 8.02 8.12
CA MET A 91 7.83 7.98 8.34
C MET A 91 7.09 9.04 7.51
N THR A 92 7.66 10.24 7.39
CA THR A 92 7.11 11.32 6.57
C THR A 92 7.17 10.99 5.08
N GLU A 93 8.29 10.47 4.59
CA GLU A 93 8.44 10.05 3.19
C GLU A 93 7.46 8.94 2.81
N LEU A 94 7.29 7.92 3.67
CA LEU A 94 6.31 6.86 3.41
C LEU A 94 4.87 7.39 3.42
N LEU A 95 4.53 8.35 4.29
CA LEU A 95 3.20 8.96 4.32
C LEU A 95 2.89 9.64 2.97
N PHE A 96 3.83 10.43 2.43
CA PHE A 96 3.66 11.03 1.10
C PHE A 96 3.53 9.98 0.00
N ALA A 97 4.37 8.94 0.03
CA ALA A 97 4.30 7.86 -0.95
C ALA A 97 2.94 7.14 -0.96
N GLU A 98 2.35 6.91 0.21
CA GLU A 98 1.03 6.29 0.34
C GLU A 98 -0.12 7.20 -0.11
N LEU A 99 -0.06 8.49 0.20
CA LEU A 99 -1.05 9.46 -0.29
C LEU A 99 -1.02 9.56 -1.82
N ILE A 100 0.18 9.59 -2.42
CA ILE A 100 0.35 9.59 -3.87
C ILE A 100 -0.17 8.26 -4.46
N ALA A 101 0.15 7.12 -3.83
CA ALA A 101 -0.34 5.81 -4.28
C ALA A 101 -1.86 5.68 -4.19
N ALA A 102 -2.48 6.21 -3.12
CA ALA A 102 -3.93 6.26 -2.96
C ALA A 102 -4.57 7.14 -4.03
N LEU A 103 -3.99 8.31 -4.33
CA LEU A 103 -4.46 9.19 -5.39
C LEU A 103 -4.39 8.52 -6.76
N LEU A 104 -3.28 7.85 -7.08
CA LEU A 104 -3.12 7.08 -8.31
C LEU A 104 -4.15 5.94 -8.42
N ALA A 105 -4.40 5.23 -7.32
CA ALA A 105 -5.42 4.18 -7.27
C ALA A 105 -6.84 4.76 -7.49
N LEU A 106 -7.12 5.94 -6.94
CA LEU A 106 -8.38 6.64 -7.15
C LEU A 106 -8.57 7.04 -8.62
N VAL A 107 -7.54 7.60 -9.26
CA VAL A 107 -7.56 7.93 -10.69
C VAL A 107 -7.78 6.67 -11.53
N ALA A 108 -7.05 5.59 -11.23
CA ALA A 108 -7.22 4.31 -11.91
C ALA A 108 -8.65 3.76 -11.76
N PHE A 109 -9.24 3.88 -10.57
CA PHE A 109 -10.63 3.49 -10.30
C PHE A 109 -11.62 4.26 -11.17
N PHE A 110 -11.48 5.60 -11.23
CA PHE A 110 -12.32 6.41 -12.10
C PHE A 110 -12.16 6.06 -13.58
N CYS A 111 -10.92 5.85 -14.05
CA CYS A 111 -10.65 5.42 -15.42
C CYS A 111 -11.26 4.06 -15.76
N MET A 112 -11.49 3.17 -14.78
CA MET A 112 -12.17 1.90 -15.02
C MET A 112 -13.70 2.03 -15.07
N ILE A 113 -14.27 2.99 -14.34
CA ILE A 113 -15.73 3.16 -14.23
C ILE A 113 -16.29 4.09 -15.30
N LEU A 114 -15.58 5.16 -15.65
CA LEU A 114 -16.02 6.15 -16.65
C LEU A 114 -16.33 5.54 -18.04
N PRO A 115 -15.48 4.68 -18.64
CA PRO A 115 -15.77 4.10 -19.96
C PRO A 115 -16.95 3.12 -19.94
N ALA A 116 -17.27 2.51 -18.80
CA ALA A 116 -18.41 1.61 -18.67
C ALA A 116 -19.76 2.35 -18.71
N ARG A 117 -19.77 3.66 -18.40
CA ARG A 117 -20.98 4.48 -18.36
C ARG A 117 -21.39 4.96 -19.75
N GLU A 118 -20.43 5.32 -20.61
CA GLU A 118 -20.71 5.81 -21.98
C GLU A 118 -21.10 4.69 -22.97
N LEU A 119 -20.59 3.47 -22.82
CA LEU A 119 -21.05 2.36 -23.68
C LEU A 119 -22.51 1.97 -23.37
N ARG A 120 -22.92 2.06 -22.10
CA ARG A 120 -24.25 1.63 -21.66
C ARG A 120 -25.35 2.64 -22.03
N THR A 121 -25.02 3.93 -22.13
CA THR A 121 -25.95 4.97 -22.62
C THR A 121 -26.12 4.90 -24.13
N ASN A 122 -25.05 4.68 -24.90
CA ASN A 122 -25.15 4.55 -26.36
C ASN A 122 -25.97 3.33 -26.82
N LEU A 123 -25.92 2.21 -26.09
CA LEU A 123 -26.75 1.03 -26.36
C LEU A 123 -28.23 1.19 -26.00
N ARG A 124 -28.60 2.21 -25.20
CA ARG A 124 -29.99 2.47 -24.80
C ARG A 124 -30.72 3.46 -25.72
N ILE A 125 -29.98 4.27 -26.47
CA ILE A 125 -30.54 5.27 -27.39
C ILE A 125 -30.71 4.71 -28.80
N GLY A 126 -30.09 3.56 -29.11
CA GLY A 126 -30.22 2.85 -30.38
C GLY A 126 -31.33 1.79 -30.46
N LYS A 127 -32.34 1.83 -29.57
CA LYS A 127 -33.54 0.99 -29.65
C LYS A 127 -34.79 1.84 -29.80
#